data_AF-A0A7S2Y3Y1-F1
#
_entry.id   AF-A0A7S2Y3Y1-F1
#
_cell.length_a   1.000
_cell.length_b   1.000
_cell.length_c   1.000
_cell.angle_alpha   90.00
_cell.angle_beta   90.00
_cell.angle_gamma   90.00
#
_symmetry.space_group_name_H-M   'P 1'
#
loop_
_entity.id
_entity.type
_entity.pdbx_description
1 polymer ?
#
loop_
_entity_poly.entity_id
_entity_poly.type
_entity_poly.pdbx_seq_one_letter_code
_entity_poly.pdbx_strand_id
1 'polypeptide(L)'
;WAQQGTWESAERAELILQRLEAMTDPTTNSGPVAKLVRPTAHSYATVIHAWAKSGGGADAARRAQAILDRLLTETKQPGDEDAVRPDNVIFNAVIDAWASSGDPQCGSKAVELLRQMKDLDEGLYCDNCAPDVVTYNSVLSAWSRSGHINSAVQAERILKEMILARKEDPERNPAPNVISYNTVLHAWSKSSLDGAAERAETLLKFMARSDQGDIVPDVYSYSSVLDAIAKSKTPGKALRAKSLLEHMLESPAIKPDKLTPVPFNAVINAAAFSAVGTCDEERREALQVAVKIFPLMRSLGVEKDTISYGTMLKAIANLVPAGDKRYTMSLQLFADCCDKGLVEDLVWNEVQRCVPDRMMSDHVGMGPVKSLRLRDLPRQWRRNQRSNRSRRRRTKGAPEYSKQNSGSKNNNSNNEDSQPQPFRRNVVISEASWQSGRDM
;
A
#
# COMPACT_ATOMS: atom_id res chain seq x y z
N TRP A 1 8.67 2.73 25.32
CA TRP A 1 9.29 3.62 24.31
C TRP A 1 9.15 3.09 22.89
N ALA A 2 9.37 1.79 22.62
CA ALA A 2 9.13 1.20 21.30
C ALA A 2 7.74 1.47 20.69
N GLN A 3 6.70 1.71 21.51
CA GLN A 3 5.36 2.07 21.04
C GLN A 3 5.19 3.55 20.60
N GLN A 4 6.10 4.44 20.99
CA GLN A 4 5.99 5.87 20.66
C GLN A 4 6.50 6.19 19.25
N GLY A 5 7.40 5.37 18.68
CA GLY A 5 7.88 5.51 17.31
C GLY A 5 8.65 6.79 17.02
N THR A 6 9.31 7.37 18.02
CA THR A 6 10.13 8.59 17.87
C THR A 6 11.61 8.30 18.00
N TRP A 7 12.45 9.13 17.36
CA TRP A 7 13.92 9.03 17.44
C TRP A 7 14.42 9.05 18.89
N GLU A 8 13.94 9.99 19.69
CA GLU A 8 14.34 10.16 21.09
C GLU A 8 13.96 8.95 21.94
N SER A 9 12.84 8.28 21.60
CA SER A 9 12.41 7.08 22.30
C SER A 9 13.32 5.88 22.00
N ALA A 10 13.85 5.78 20.78
CA ALA A 10 14.80 4.74 20.39
C ALA A 10 16.19 4.99 21.01
N GLU A 11 16.67 6.24 20.99
CA GLU A 11 17.94 6.61 21.61
C GLU A 11 17.95 6.34 23.13
N ARG A 12 16.86 6.67 23.83
CA ARG A 12 16.71 6.34 25.25
C ARG A 12 16.70 4.85 25.51
N ALA A 13 16.06 4.06 24.64
CA ALA A 13 16.04 2.61 24.76
C ALA A 13 17.45 2.02 24.57
N GLU A 14 18.22 2.52 23.60
CA GLU A 14 19.62 2.13 23.39
C GLU A 14 20.50 2.51 24.58
N LEU A 15 20.32 3.69 25.16
CA LEU A 15 21.07 4.12 26.34
C LEU A 15 20.81 3.21 27.55
N ILE A 16 19.57 2.73 27.74
CA ILE A 16 19.28 1.74 28.80
C ILE A 16 20.00 0.43 28.52
N LEU A 17 19.97 -0.05 27.28
CA LEU A 17 20.66 -1.29 26.90
C LEU A 17 22.18 -1.19 27.15
N GLN A 18 22.81 -0.09 26.74
CA GLN A 18 24.24 0.15 27.00
C GLN A 18 24.57 0.19 28.50
N ARG A 19 23.68 0.74 29.32
CA ARG A 19 23.85 0.71 30.78
C ARG A 19 23.72 -0.69 31.35
N LEU A 20 22.80 -1.51 30.82
CA LEU A 20 22.66 -2.91 31.21
C LEU A 20 23.90 -3.72 30.79
N GLU A 21 24.41 -3.53 29.57
CA GLU A 21 25.66 -4.12 29.07
C GLU A 21 26.85 -3.74 29.97
N ALA A 22 26.97 -2.45 30.35
CA ALA A 22 28.04 -1.98 31.23
C ALA A 22 27.97 -2.53 32.65
N MET A 23 26.77 -2.83 33.18
CA MET A 23 26.61 -3.45 34.51
C MET A 23 27.07 -4.92 34.53
N THR A 24 27.13 -5.57 33.37
CA THR A 24 27.51 -6.97 33.21
C THR A 24 28.99 -7.19 32.88
N ASP A 25 29.74 -6.12 32.62
CA ASP A 25 31.16 -6.22 32.30
C ASP A 25 31.99 -6.65 33.53
N PRO A 26 32.66 -7.84 33.48
CA PRO A 26 33.42 -8.38 34.59
C PRO A 26 34.61 -7.51 35.01
N THR A 27 35.05 -6.56 34.17
CA THR A 27 36.16 -5.64 34.49
C THR A 27 35.73 -4.46 35.37
N THR A 28 34.44 -4.11 35.39
CA THR A 28 33.93 -2.91 36.10
C THR A 28 33.12 -3.23 37.34
N ASN A 29 32.60 -4.45 37.49
CA ASN A 29 31.67 -4.77 38.58
C ASN A 29 31.82 -6.22 39.09
N SER A 30 32.55 -6.41 40.18
CA SER A 30 32.79 -7.71 40.84
C SER A 30 31.78 -8.05 41.96
N GLY A 31 30.72 -7.25 42.12
CA GLY A 31 29.71 -7.44 43.17
C GLY A 31 28.59 -8.43 42.81
N PRO A 32 27.88 -9.00 43.81
CA PRO A 32 26.80 -9.99 43.60
C PRO A 32 25.60 -9.46 42.77
N VAL A 33 25.48 -8.14 42.62
CA VAL A 33 24.44 -7.48 41.81
C VAL A 33 24.67 -7.66 40.29
N ALA A 34 25.93 -7.79 39.85
CA ALA A 34 26.30 -7.97 38.43
C ALA A 34 25.83 -9.32 37.84
N LYS A 35 25.50 -10.30 38.71
CA LYS A 35 24.90 -11.57 38.29
C LYS A 35 23.37 -11.52 38.14
N LEU A 36 22.68 -10.50 38.67
CA LEU A 36 21.21 -10.50 38.76
C LEU A 36 20.50 -9.71 37.64
N VAL A 37 21.17 -8.73 37.02
CA VAL A 37 20.57 -7.85 36.02
C VAL A 37 21.40 -7.90 34.75
N ARG A 38 20.91 -8.60 33.73
CA ARG A 38 21.59 -8.77 32.43
C ARG A 38 20.64 -8.44 31.27
N PRO A 39 21.17 -7.93 30.14
CA PRO A 39 20.41 -7.92 28.88
C PRO A 39 19.93 -9.32 28.52
N THR A 40 18.78 -9.40 27.83
CA THR A 40 18.24 -10.64 27.27
C THR A 40 18.01 -10.45 25.77
N ALA A 41 17.80 -11.52 25.02
CA ALA A 41 17.44 -11.44 23.60
C ALA A 41 16.22 -10.51 23.39
N HIS A 42 15.25 -10.56 24.31
CA HIS A 42 14.08 -9.67 24.30
C HIS A 42 14.46 -8.19 24.50
N SER A 43 15.44 -7.89 25.36
CA SER A 43 15.96 -6.53 25.57
C SER A 43 16.56 -5.98 24.27
N TYR A 44 17.42 -6.75 23.59
CA TYR A 44 18.00 -6.38 22.29
C TYR A 44 16.91 -6.18 21.22
N ALA A 45 16.02 -7.16 21.06
CA ALA A 45 14.92 -7.11 20.10
C ALA A 45 14.03 -5.87 20.30
N THR A 46 13.75 -5.50 21.55
CA THR A 46 12.93 -4.33 21.87
C THR A 46 13.58 -3.02 21.44
N VAL A 47 14.89 -2.87 21.66
CA VAL A 47 15.63 -1.66 21.26
C VAL A 47 15.76 -1.58 19.75
N ILE A 48 16.08 -2.69 19.09
CA ILE A 48 16.15 -2.77 17.62
C ILE A 48 14.79 -2.43 17.01
N HIS A 49 13.70 -2.99 17.55
CA HIS A 49 12.35 -2.65 17.10
C HIS A 49 12.00 -1.17 17.35
N ALA A 50 12.49 -0.57 18.45
CA ALA A 50 12.33 0.86 18.69
C ALA A 50 13.04 1.70 17.60
N TRP A 51 14.26 1.31 17.20
CA TRP A 51 14.95 1.93 16.07
C TRP A 51 14.20 1.71 14.74
N ALA A 52 13.71 0.50 14.48
CA ALA A 52 12.93 0.21 13.26
C ALA A 52 11.68 1.09 13.12
N LYS A 53 11.04 1.46 14.23
CA LYS A 53 9.84 2.31 14.26
C LYS A 53 10.12 3.80 14.44
N SER A 54 11.37 4.24 14.61
CA SER A 54 11.70 5.62 14.95
C SER A 54 11.55 6.62 13.79
N GLY A 55 11.39 6.12 12.56
CA GLY A 55 11.31 6.95 11.35
C GLY A 55 12.64 7.59 10.93
N GLY A 56 13.76 7.23 11.57
CA GLY A 56 15.10 7.80 11.31
C GLY A 56 15.80 7.33 10.04
N GLY A 57 15.09 6.68 9.10
CA GLY A 57 15.63 6.23 7.82
C GLY A 57 16.85 5.31 7.94
N ALA A 58 17.85 5.52 7.09
CA ALA A 58 19.09 4.73 7.05
C ALA A 58 19.89 4.78 8.36
N ASP A 59 19.84 5.88 9.11
CA ASP A 59 20.60 6.03 10.36
C ASP A 59 20.04 5.11 11.45
N ALA A 60 18.71 5.03 11.55
CA ALA A 60 18.03 4.12 12.45
C ALA A 60 18.33 2.64 12.11
N ALA A 61 18.37 2.30 10.82
CA ALA A 61 18.74 0.95 10.39
C ALA A 61 20.20 0.61 10.69
N ARG A 62 21.13 1.56 10.52
CA ARG A 62 22.55 1.39 10.90
C ARG A 62 22.72 1.21 12.40
N ARG A 63 21.97 1.95 13.22
CA ARG A 63 21.94 1.77 14.69
C ARG A 63 21.43 0.39 15.08
N ALA A 64 20.30 -0.03 14.50
CA ALA A 64 19.74 -1.36 14.69
C ALA A 64 20.73 -2.48 14.33
N GLN A 65 21.40 -2.35 13.18
CA GLN A 65 22.43 -3.30 12.76
C GLN A 65 23.66 -3.28 13.69
N ALA A 66 24.13 -2.10 14.11
CA ALA A 66 25.28 -2.02 15.02
C ALA A 66 25.01 -2.73 16.35
N ILE A 67 23.78 -2.69 16.86
CA ILE A 67 23.39 -3.43 18.07
C ILE A 67 23.48 -4.95 17.84
N LEU A 68 23.00 -5.45 16.69
CA LEU A 68 23.14 -6.85 16.32
C LEU A 68 24.60 -7.27 16.13
N ASP A 69 25.42 -6.44 15.48
CA ASP A 69 26.85 -6.72 15.27
C ASP A 69 27.61 -6.79 16.60
N ARG A 70 27.26 -5.94 17.59
CA ARG A 70 27.79 -6.03 18.96
C ARG A 70 27.39 -7.35 19.61
N LEU A 71 26.11 -7.69 19.58
CA LEU A 71 25.59 -8.95 20.14
C LEU A 71 26.31 -10.17 19.55
N LEU A 72 26.52 -10.19 18.24
CA LEU A 72 27.23 -11.26 17.53
C LEU A 72 28.72 -11.34 17.85
N THR A 73 29.34 -10.22 18.23
CA THR A 73 30.75 -10.18 18.63
C THR A 73 30.94 -10.76 20.04
N GLU A 74 29.99 -10.49 20.93
CA GLU A 74 29.95 -11.05 22.29
C GLU A 74 29.74 -12.56 22.26
N THR A 75 28.78 -13.07 21.46
CA THR A 75 28.48 -14.51 21.38
C THR A 75 29.57 -15.37 20.76
N LYS A 76 30.46 -14.78 19.96
CA LYS A 76 31.58 -15.49 19.34
C LYS A 76 32.76 -15.71 20.30
N GLN A 77 32.75 -15.08 21.48
CA GLN A 77 33.82 -15.29 22.47
C GLN A 77 33.63 -16.67 23.14
N PRO A 78 34.57 -17.62 22.96
CA PRO A 78 34.43 -18.96 23.50
C PRO A 78 34.60 -18.95 25.02
N GLY A 79 33.61 -19.44 25.76
CA GLY A 79 33.71 -19.71 27.20
C GLY A 79 32.66 -19.06 28.10
N ASP A 80 31.73 -18.28 27.56
CA ASP A 80 30.63 -17.68 28.34
C ASP A 80 29.33 -18.46 28.09
N GLU A 81 28.99 -19.38 29.01
CA GLU A 81 27.70 -20.10 28.99
C GLU A 81 26.49 -19.16 29.18
N ASP A 82 26.71 -17.96 29.74
CA ASP A 82 25.65 -16.97 29.97
C ASP A 82 25.51 -15.95 28.81
N ALA A 83 26.27 -16.11 27.72
CA ALA A 83 26.22 -15.17 26.59
C ALA A 83 24.85 -15.15 25.91
N VAL A 84 24.30 -13.96 25.69
CA VAL A 84 23.00 -13.77 25.05
C VAL A 84 23.10 -14.10 23.57
N ARG A 85 22.47 -15.19 23.14
CA ARG A 85 22.46 -15.59 21.73
C ARG A 85 21.39 -14.82 20.93
N PRO A 86 21.68 -14.39 19.70
CA PRO A 86 20.66 -13.82 18.83
C PRO A 86 19.67 -14.91 18.41
N ASP A 87 18.42 -14.50 18.18
CA ASP A 87 17.35 -15.35 17.64
C ASP A 87 16.82 -14.77 16.30
N ASN A 88 15.92 -15.50 15.65
CA ASN A 88 15.25 -15.04 14.44
C ASN A 88 14.50 -13.71 14.63
N VAL A 89 13.99 -13.40 15.83
CA VAL A 89 13.24 -12.17 16.12
C VAL A 89 14.13 -10.95 16.03
N ILE A 90 15.34 -11.01 16.59
CA ILE A 90 16.33 -9.92 16.52
C ILE A 90 16.71 -9.64 15.07
N PHE A 91 17.05 -10.67 14.31
CA PHE A 91 17.39 -10.51 12.88
C PHE A 91 16.23 -9.92 12.08
N ASN A 92 15.02 -10.45 12.27
CA ASN A 92 13.81 -9.96 11.60
C ASN A 92 13.57 -8.48 11.90
N ALA A 93 13.82 -8.03 13.13
CA ALA A 93 13.69 -6.62 13.51
C ALA A 93 14.73 -5.72 12.82
N VAL A 94 15.99 -6.18 12.66
CA VAL A 94 17.01 -5.45 11.89
C VAL A 94 16.67 -5.41 10.40
N ILE A 95 16.17 -6.52 9.83
CA ILE A 95 15.72 -6.57 8.44
C ILE A 95 14.52 -5.62 8.23
N ASP A 96 13.56 -5.56 9.15
CA ASP A 96 12.43 -4.60 9.09
C ASP A 96 12.92 -3.15 9.18
N ALA A 97 13.93 -2.88 10.02
CA ALA A 97 14.55 -1.57 10.12
C ALA A 97 15.18 -1.14 8.78
N TRP A 98 15.93 -2.03 8.14
CA TRP A 98 16.44 -1.79 6.78
C TRP A 98 15.32 -1.65 5.75
N ALA A 99 14.30 -2.52 5.78
CA ALA A 99 13.19 -2.47 4.84
C ALA A 99 12.39 -1.15 4.92
N SER A 100 12.39 -0.50 6.08
CA SER A 100 11.70 0.76 6.36
C SER A 100 12.61 1.99 6.26
N SER A 101 13.91 1.80 5.97
CA SER A 101 14.90 2.88 6.04
C SER A 101 14.88 3.84 4.83
N GLY A 102 14.29 3.39 3.72
CA GLY A 102 14.36 4.10 2.43
C GLY A 102 15.73 4.05 1.75
N ASP A 103 16.69 3.31 2.31
CA ASP A 103 18.02 3.15 1.73
C ASP A 103 17.97 2.28 0.46
N PRO A 104 18.55 2.71 -0.67
CA PRO A 104 18.57 1.92 -1.91
C PRO A 104 19.24 0.54 -1.78
N GLN A 105 20.15 0.37 -0.82
CA GLN A 105 20.86 -0.87 -0.54
C GLN A 105 20.13 -1.76 0.47
N CYS A 106 18.95 -1.37 0.98
CA CYS A 106 18.22 -2.13 2.00
C CYS A 106 17.94 -3.58 1.58
N GLY A 107 17.66 -3.81 0.29
CA GLY A 107 17.46 -5.15 -0.25
C GLY A 107 18.72 -6.02 -0.19
N SER A 108 19.88 -5.45 -0.55
CA SER A 108 21.16 -6.15 -0.47
C SER A 108 21.55 -6.44 0.97
N LYS A 109 21.36 -5.48 1.88
CA LYS A 109 21.60 -5.64 3.32
C LYS A 109 20.70 -6.70 3.95
N ALA A 110 19.42 -6.74 3.56
CA ALA A 110 18.50 -7.79 4.00
C ALA A 110 18.96 -9.19 3.55
N VAL A 111 19.51 -9.32 2.34
CA VAL A 111 20.04 -10.60 1.84
C VAL A 111 21.35 -10.99 2.55
N GLU A 112 22.21 -10.03 2.87
CA GLU A 112 23.42 -10.26 3.67
C GLU A 112 23.06 -10.81 5.06
N LEU A 113 22.09 -10.19 5.74
CA LEU A 113 21.58 -10.65 7.03
C LEU A 113 20.93 -12.04 6.93
N LEU A 114 20.16 -12.32 5.86
CA LEU A 114 19.58 -13.65 5.64
C LEU A 114 20.65 -14.73 5.48
N ARG A 115 21.75 -14.44 4.77
CA ARG A 115 22.88 -15.38 4.64
C ARG A 115 23.56 -15.60 5.98
N GLN A 116 23.82 -14.52 6.71
CA GLN A 116 24.41 -14.58 8.03
C GLN A 116 23.55 -15.41 9.01
N MET A 117 22.22 -15.31 8.95
CA MET A 117 21.32 -16.17 9.74
C MET A 117 21.47 -17.64 9.40
N LYS A 118 21.59 -17.99 8.11
CA LYS A 118 21.78 -19.38 7.67
C LYS A 118 23.12 -19.94 8.13
N ASP A 119 24.19 -19.18 7.96
CA ASP A 119 25.54 -19.58 8.39
C ASP A 119 25.61 -19.78 9.91
N LEU A 120 24.87 -18.97 10.68
CA LEU A 120 24.80 -19.10 12.14
C LEU A 120 23.89 -20.24 12.61
N ASP A 121 22.81 -20.55 11.90
CA ASP A 121 21.94 -21.71 12.18
C ASP A 121 22.66 -23.04 11.95
N GLU A 122 23.54 -23.10 10.95
CA GLU A 122 24.44 -24.25 10.76
C GLU A 122 25.52 -24.34 11.85
N GLY A 123 25.81 -23.24 12.55
CA GLY A 123 26.73 -23.19 13.66
C GLY A 123 26.05 -23.37 15.03
N LEU A 124 26.81 -23.81 16.04
CA LEU A 124 26.35 -23.85 17.44
C LEU A 124 26.34 -22.46 18.11
N TYR A 125 26.21 -21.38 17.34
CA TYR A 125 26.45 -20.00 17.81
C TYR A 125 25.18 -19.18 18.04
N CYS A 126 24.00 -19.77 17.81
CA CYS A 126 22.76 -19.09 18.11
C CYS A 126 21.60 -20.03 18.42
N ASP A 127 20.58 -19.50 19.09
CA ASP A 127 19.40 -20.26 19.48
C ASP A 127 18.27 -19.93 18.49
N ASN A 128 17.83 -20.93 17.72
CA ASN A 128 16.67 -20.81 16.83
C ASN A 128 16.78 -19.67 15.79
N CYS A 129 17.91 -19.57 15.09
CA CYS A 129 18.12 -18.59 14.01
C CYS A 129 17.60 -19.02 12.64
N ALA A 130 17.10 -20.25 12.51
CA ALA A 130 16.55 -20.76 11.26
C ALA A 130 15.60 -19.72 10.62
N PRO A 131 15.90 -19.25 9.39
CA PRO A 131 15.05 -18.28 8.72
C PRO A 131 13.63 -18.83 8.57
N ASP A 132 12.65 -18.07 9.05
CA ASP A 132 11.23 -18.44 8.96
C ASP A 132 10.51 -17.67 7.84
N VAL A 133 9.20 -17.91 7.70
CA VAL A 133 8.36 -17.20 6.72
C VAL A 133 8.41 -15.67 6.94
N VAL A 134 8.53 -15.21 8.18
CA VAL A 134 8.60 -13.78 8.52
C VAL A 134 9.94 -13.19 8.08
N THR A 135 11.04 -13.93 8.22
CA THR A 135 12.37 -13.55 7.73
C THR A 135 12.34 -13.34 6.23
N TYR A 136 11.89 -14.35 5.48
CA TYR A 136 11.80 -14.25 4.02
C TYR A 136 10.86 -13.12 3.58
N ASN A 137 9.70 -12.95 4.21
CA ASN A 137 8.79 -11.86 3.90
C ASN A 137 9.38 -10.47 4.19
N SER A 138 10.20 -10.35 5.24
CA SER A 138 10.92 -9.12 5.57
C SER A 138 11.97 -8.78 4.50
N VAL A 139 12.72 -9.78 4.02
CA VAL A 139 13.70 -9.62 2.93
C VAL A 139 13.02 -9.26 1.61
N LEU A 140 11.93 -9.95 1.26
CA LEU A 140 11.13 -9.63 0.08
C LEU A 140 10.55 -8.21 0.16
N SER A 141 10.11 -7.79 1.34
CA SER A 141 9.61 -6.44 1.60
C SER A 141 10.71 -5.38 1.44
N ALA A 142 11.93 -5.67 1.92
CA ALA A 142 13.09 -4.80 1.73
C ALA A 142 13.39 -4.58 0.25
N TRP A 143 13.38 -5.64 -0.57
CA TRP A 143 13.52 -5.48 -2.02
C TRP A 143 12.37 -4.70 -2.65
N SER A 144 11.12 -5.00 -2.29
CA SER A 144 9.92 -4.30 -2.81
C SER A 144 9.91 -2.78 -2.49
N ARG A 145 10.66 -2.35 -1.46
CA ARG A 145 10.76 -0.96 -1.00
C ARG A 145 12.06 -0.26 -1.38
N SER A 146 13.09 -0.97 -1.87
CA SER A 146 14.42 -0.39 -2.10
C SER A 146 14.47 0.66 -3.20
N GLY A 147 13.46 0.73 -4.07
CA GLY A 147 13.48 1.62 -5.24
C GLY A 147 14.55 1.29 -6.28
N HIS A 148 15.33 0.23 -6.07
CA HIS A 148 16.35 -0.23 -7.00
C HIS A 148 15.70 -0.75 -8.29
N ILE A 149 16.30 -0.49 -9.46
CA ILE A 149 15.72 -0.88 -10.76
C ILE A 149 15.48 -2.40 -10.88
N ASN A 150 16.42 -3.19 -10.35
CA ASN A 150 16.36 -4.65 -10.31
C ASN A 150 15.64 -5.22 -9.08
N SER A 151 14.95 -4.39 -8.28
CA SER A 151 14.27 -4.81 -7.05
C SER A 151 13.32 -5.99 -7.26
N ALA A 152 12.46 -5.92 -8.27
CA ALA A 152 11.50 -6.97 -8.60
C ALA A 152 12.18 -8.29 -9.01
N VAL A 153 13.27 -8.21 -9.78
CA VAL A 153 14.06 -9.38 -10.19
C VAL A 153 14.70 -10.04 -8.97
N GLN A 154 15.27 -9.26 -8.06
CA GLN A 154 15.88 -9.78 -6.84
C GLN A 154 14.84 -10.38 -5.89
N ALA A 155 13.69 -9.72 -5.70
CA ALA A 155 12.60 -10.26 -4.92
C ALA A 155 12.10 -11.61 -5.49
N GLU A 156 11.94 -11.71 -6.81
CA GLU A 156 11.56 -12.97 -7.46
C GLU A 156 12.63 -14.05 -7.31
N ARG A 157 13.92 -13.70 -7.36
CA ARG A 157 15.03 -14.63 -7.10
C ARG A 157 14.95 -15.20 -5.68
N ILE A 158 14.75 -14.36 -4.67
CA ILE A 158 14.63 -14.80 -3.26
C ILE A 158 13.40 -15.70 -3.07
N LEU A 159 12.27 -15.38 -3.70
CA LEU A 159 11.09 -16.25 -3.65
C LEU A 159 11.36 -17.62 -4.30
N LYS A 160 12.09 -17.67 -5.42
CA LYS A 160 12.49 -18.93 -6.05
C LYS A 160 13.44 -19.73 -5.16
N GLU A 161 14.40 -19.09 -4.51
CA GLU A 161 15.28 -19.73 -3.53
C GLU A 161 14.49 -20.32 -2.37
N MET A 162 13.49 -19.61 -1.85
CA MET A 162 12.59 -20.12 -0.81
C MET A 162 11.79 -21.34 -1.29
N ILE A 163 11.24 -21.30 -2.51
CA ILE A 163 10.50 -22.44 -3.11
C ILE A 163 11.40 -23.66 -3.29
N LEU A 164 12.63 -23.47 -3.79
CA LEU A 164 13.57 -24.56 -4.03
C LEU A 164 14.07 -25.17 -2.73
N ALA A 165 14.47 -24.34 -1.76
CA ALA A 165 14.92 -24.81 -0.45
C ALA A 165 13.81 -25.58 0.29
N ARG A 166 12.54 -25.13 0.20
CA ARG A 166 11.38 -25.87 0.73
C ARG A 166 11.19 -27.24 0.08
N LYS A 167 11.48 -27.37 -1.21
CA LYS A 167 11.39 -28.66 -1.93
C LYS A 167 12.52 -29.61 -1.56
N GLU A 168 13.71 -29.07 -1.29
CA GLU A 168 14.89 -29.85 -0.90
C GLU A 168 14.78 -30.36 0.54
N ASP A 169 14.38 -29.50 1.49
CA ASP A 169 14.21 -29.86 2.89
C ASP A 169 12.99 -29.14 3.50
N PRO A 170 11.81 -29.81 3.50
CA PRO A 170 10.58 -29.27 4.08
C PRO A 170 10.59 -29.05 5.59
N GLU A 171 11.46 -29.73 6.34
CA GLU A 171 11.50 -29.61 7.80
C GLU A 171 12.33 -28.39 8.21
N ARG A 172 13.40 -28.09 7.47
CA ARG A 172 14.28 -26.93 7.76
C ARG A 172 13.88 -25.64 7.06
N ASN A 173 13.16 -25.71 5.94
CA ASN A 173 12.84 -24.52 5.16
C ASN A 173 11.35 -24.16 5.19
N PRO A 174 11.00 -22.89 5.42
CA PRO A 174 9.61 -22.45 5.46
C PRO A 174 8.95 -22.47 4.07
N ALA A 175 7.67 -22.83 4.01
CA ALA A 175 6.88 -22.74 2.78
C ALA A 175 6.52 -21.26 2.48
N PRO A 176 6.64 -20.78 1.23
CA PRO A 176 6.16 -19.47 0.85
C PRO A 176 4.64 -19.40 1.00
N ASN A 177 4.12 -18.26 1.43
CA ASN A 177 2.69 -18.04 1.60
C ASN A 177 2.18 -16.91 0.69
N VAL A 178 0.88 -16.63 0.74
CA VAL A 178 0.25 -15.56 -0.06
C VAL A 178 0.96 -14.22 0.12
N ILE A 179 1.46 -13.90 1.32
CA ILE A 179 2.22 -12.66 1.60
C ILE A 179 3.54 -12.65 0.81
N SER A 180 4.27 -13.77 0.76
CA SER A 180 5.51 -13.89 -0.01
C SER A 180 5.29 -13.57 -1.49
N TYR A 181 4.28 -14.20 -2.10
CA TYR A 181 3.95 -13.96 -3.50
C TYR A 181 3.43 -12.54 -3.75
N ASN A 182 2.50 -12.05 -2.93
CA ASN A 182 1.94 -10.71 -3.04
C ASN A 182 3.02 -9.63 -2.94
N THR A 183 4.05 -9.85 -2.12
CA THR A 183 5.17 -8.92 -1.99
C THR A 183 6.00 -8.83 -3.28
N VAL A 184 6.23 -9.96 -3.96
CA VAL A 184 6.93 -10.01 -5.26
C VAL A 184 6.05 -9.45 -6.39
N LEU A 185 4.75 -9.78 -6.42
CA LEU A 185 3.81 -9.18 -7.37
C LEU A 185 3.76 -7.65 -7.24
N HIS A 186 3.75 -7.15 -6.00
CA HIS A 186 3.83 -5.71 -5.74
C HIS A 186 5.13 -5.10 -6.24
N ALA A 187 6.27 -5.78 -6.05
CA ALA A 187 7.55 -5.33 -6.56
C ALA A 187 7.52 -5.23 -8.10
N TRP A 188 6.95 -6.21 -8.79
CA TRP A 188 6.76 -6.16 -10.25
C TRP A 188 5.82 -5.04 -10.69
N SER A 189 4.74 -4.75 -9.94
CA SER A 189 3.81 -3.64 -10.25
C SER A 189 4.45 -2.24 -10.19
N LYS A 190 5.54 -2.10 -9.44
CA LYS A 190 6.33 -0.87 -9.33
C LYS A 190 7.51 -0.82 -10.30
N SER A 191 7.85 -1.95 -10.91
CA SER A 191 9.01 -2.03 -11.79
C SER A 191 8.74 -1.29 -13.10
N SER A 192 9.74 -0.54 -13.55
CA SER A 192 9.76 0.09 -14.88
C SER A 192 10.45 -0.77 -15.93
N LEU A 193 10.87 -1.99 -15.57
CA LEU A 193 11.52 -2.92 -16.49
C LEU A 193 10.54 -3.40 -17.56
N ASP A 194 11.05 -3.56 -18.78
CA ASP A 194 10.30 -4.20 -19.84
C ASP A 194 10.00 -5.66 -19.47
N GLY A 195 8.79 -6.13 -19.78
CA GLY A 195 8.34 -7.46 -19.39
C GLY A 195 7.78 -7.58 -17.97
N ALA A 196 7.74 -6.49 -17.17
CA ALA A 196 7.27 -6.55 -15.78
C ALA A 196 5.84 -7.11 -15.64
N ALA A 197 4.93 -6.75 -16.54
CA ALA A 197 3.56 -7.25 -16.55
C ALA A 197 3.50 -8.76 -16.86
N GLU A 198 4.29 -9.21 -17.82
CA GLU A 198 4.41 -10.63 -18.22
C GLU A 198 4.98 -11.48 -17.08
N ARG A 199 5.97 -10.95 -16.36
CA ARG A 199 6.53 -11.61 -15.16
C ARG A 199 5.51 -11.71 -14.04
N ALA A 200 4.78 -10.63 -13.76
CA ALA A 200 3.72 -10.60 -12.75
C ALA A 200 2.60 -11.61 -13.07
N GLU A 201 2.16 -11.67 -14.33
CA GLU A 201 1.17 -12.65 -14.78
C GLU A 201 1.67 -14.09 -14.68
N THR A 202 2.92 -14.34 -15.02
CA THR A 202 3.52 -15.68 -14.92
C THR A 202 3.53 -16.14 -13.46
N LEU A 203 3.88 -15.24 -12.54
CA LEU A 203 3.88 -15.52 -11.10
C LEU A 203 2.46 -15.76 -10.58
N LEU A 204 1.47 -14.97 -11.01
CA LEU A 204 0.07 -15.16 -10.64
C LEU A 204 -0.49 -16.50 -11.16
N LYS A 205 -0.16 -16.88 -12.40
CA LYS A 205 -0.51 -18.20 -12.96
C LYS A 205 0.15 -19.34 -12.19
N PHE A 206 1.39 -19.14 -11.72
CA PHE A 206 2.07 -20.11 -10.87
C PHE A 206 1.33 -20.29 -9.54
N MET A 207 0.92 -19.19 -8.88
CA MET A 207 0.10 -19.26 -7.67
C MET A 207 -1.22 -20.01 -7.93
N ALA A 208 -1.93 -19.67 -9.00
CA ALA A 208 -3.24 -20.27 -9.33
C ALA A 208 -3.17 -21.78 -9.64
N ARG A 209 -2.01 -22.29 -10.08
CA ARG A 209 -1.77 -23.71 -10.37
C ARG A 209 -1.14 -24.47 -9.21
N SER A 210 -0.81 -23.79 -8.11
CA SER A 210 -0.15 -24.44 -6.99
C SER A 210 -1.15 -25.36 -6.29
N ASP A 211 -0.91 -26.66 -6.34
CA ASP A 211 -1.72 -27.67 -5.64
C ASP A 211 -1.57 -27.58 -4.10
N GLN A 212 -0.64 -26.75 -3.62
CA GLN A 212 -0.54 -26.37 -2.22
C GLN A 212 -1.71 -25.43 -1.90
N GLY A 213 -2.80 -25.96 -1.35
CA GLY A 213 -4.05 -25.25 -1.06
C GLY A 213 -3.93 -23.98 -0.19
N ASP A 214 -2.73 -23.66 0.30
CA ASP A 214 -2.41 -22.45 1.06
C ASP A 214 -2.04 -21.25 0.18
N ILE A 215 -1.74 -21.44 -1.11
CA ILE A 215 -1.30 -20.38 -2.03
C ILE A 215 -2.40 -20.10 -3.05
N VAL A 216 -3.45 -19.43 -2.60
CA VAL A 216 -4.58 -19.05 -3.47
C VAL A 216 -4.49 -17.55 -3.77
N PRO A 217 -4.48 -17.14 -5.06
CA PRO A 217 -4.52 -15.72 -5.42
C PRO A 217 -5.71 -14.99 -4.82
N ASP A 218 -5.44 -13.87 -4.17
CA ASP A 218 -6.46 -13.01 -3.58
C ASP A 218 -6.65 -11.72 -4.40
N VAL A 219 -7.58 -10.87 -3.97
CA VAL A 219 -7.86 -9.59 -4.63
C VAL A 219 -6.59 -8.73 -4.75
N TYR A 220 -5.67 -8.82 -3.79
CA TYR A 220 -4.41 -8.10 -3.84
C TYR A 220 -3.48 -8.67 -4.92
N SER A 221 -3.35 -10.00 -5.03
CA SER A 221 -2.57 -10.66 -6.08
C SER A 221 -2.99 -10.17 -7.47
N TYR A 222 -4.29 -10.21 -7.77
CA TYR A 222 -4.83 -9.73 -9.05
C TYR A 222 -4.63 -8.23 -9.24
N SER A 223 -4.86 -7.43 -8.19
CA SER A 223 -4.68 -5.97 -8.24
C SER A 223 -3.26 -5.57 -8.59
N SER A 224 -2.24 -6.24 -8.02
CA SER A 224 -0.84 -5.96 -8.34
C SER A 224 -0.50 -6.27 -9.80
N VAL A 225 -1.02 -7.36 -10.37
CA VAL A 225 -0.81 -7.68 -11.79
C VAL A 225 -1.56 -6.71 -12.70
N LEU A 226 -2.80 -6.35 -12.36
CA LEU A 226 -3.57 -5.35 -13.10
C LEU A 226 -2.88 -3.99 -13.12
N ASP A 227 -2.29 -3.57 -12.01
CA ASP A 227 -1.50 -2.34 -11.93
C ASP A 227 -0.22 -2.42 -12.79
N ALA A 228 0.46 -3.58 -12.80
CA ALA A 228 1.60 -3.82 -13.69
C ALA A 228 1.20 -3.72 -15.18
N ILE A 229 0.05 -4.30 -15.56
CA ILE A 229 -0.51 -4.20 -16.92
C ILE A 229 -0.88 -2.75 -17.25
N ALA A 230 -1.50 -2.01 -16.32
CA ALA A 230 -1.89 -0.63 -16.57
C ALA A 230 -0.69 0.28 -16.89
N LYS A 231 0.43 0.04 -16.19
CA LYS A 231 1.70 0.75 -16.35
C LYS A 231 2.55 0.25 -17.52
N SER A 232 2.23 -0.91 -18.10
CA SER A 232 2.97 -1.43 -19.24
C SER A 232 2.83 -0.53 -20.47
N LYS A 233 3.82 -0.61 -21.35
CA LYS A 233 3.81 0.03 -22.67
C LYS A 233 3.32 -0.92 -23.77
N THR A 234 2.81 -2.09 -23.40
CA THR A 234 2.37 -3.10 -24.36
C THR A 234 1.02 -2.74 -24.96
N PRO A 235 0.81 -2.96 -26.28
CA PRO A 235 -0.48 -2.75 -26.92
C PRO A 235 -1.52 -3.75 -26.40
N GLY A 236 -2.80 -3.43 -26.54
CA GLY A 236 -3.90 -4.31 -26.13
C GLY A 236 -4.04 -4.49 -24.60
N LYS A 237 -3.35 -3.68 -23.80
CA LYS A 237 -3.38 -3.78 -22.33
C LYS A 237 -4.77 -3.60 -21.71
N ALA A 238 -5.66 -2.83 -22.34
CA ALA A 238 -7.04 -2.67 -21.87
C ALA A 238 -7.82 -3.99 -21.89
N LEU A 239 -7.76 -4.73 -23.02
CA LEU A 239 -8.42 -6.03 -23.17
C LEU A 239 -7.77 -7.09 -22.28
N ARG A 240 -6.44 -7.08 -22.20
CA ARG A 240 -5.68 -7.97 -21.31
C ARG A 240 -6.06 -7.75 -19.84
N ALA A 241 -6.13 -6.50 -19.39
CA ALA A 241 -6.57 -6.16 -18.04
C ALA A 241 -8.03 -6.55 -17.78
N LYS A 242 -8.92 -6.34 -18.75
CA LYS A 242 -10.32 -6.79 -18.66
C LYS A 242 -10.42 -8.31 -18.49
N SER A 243 -9.72 -9.08 -19.32
CA SER A 243 -9.72 -10.55 -19.24
C SER A 243 -9.20 -11.05 -17.90
N LEU A 244 -8.15 -10.41 -17.36
CA LEU A 244 -7.63 -10.76 -16.04
C LEU A 244 -8.63 -10.44 -14.91
N LEU A 245 -9.35 -9.32 -15.01
CA LEU A 245 -10.42 -8.98 -14.07
C LEU A 245 -11.59 -9.98 -14.15
N GLU A 246 -11.98 -10.40 -15.34
CA GLU A 246 -13.02 -11.43 -15.53
C GLU A 246 -12.59 -12.75 -14.87
N HIS A 247 -11.35 -13.19 -15.10
CA HIS A 247 -10.80 -14.37 -14.42
C HIS A 247 -10.74 -14.21 -12.89
N MET A 248 -10.51 -13.00 -12.37
CA MET A 248 -10.58 -12.72 -10.93
C MET A 248 -12.01 -12.92 -10.40
N LEU A 249 -13.01 -12.44 -11.13
CA LEU A 249 -14.42 -12.52 -10.74
C LEU A 249 -14.99 -13.95 -10.84
N GLU A 250 -14.45 -14.77 -11.74
CA GLU A 250 -14.80 -16.18 -11.89
C GLU A 250 -14.14 -17.08 -10.84
N SER A 251 -13.10 -16.60 -10.14
CA SER A 251 -12.36 -17.39 -9.15
C SER A 251 -13.24 -17.67 -7.92
N PRO A 252 -13.45 -18.95 -7.55
CA PRO A 252 -14.28 -19.31 -6.38
C PRO A 252 -13.65 -18.87 -5.06
N ALA A 253 -12.34 -18.59 -5.06
CA ALA A 253 -11.62 -18.09 -3.89
C ALA A 253 -11.97 -16.64 -3.53
N ILE A 254 -12.47 -15.86 -4.49
CA ILE A 254 -12.72 -14.44 -4.33
C ILE A 254 -14.20 -14.23 -4.02
N LYS A 255 -14.49 -14.02 -2.74
CA LYS A 255 -15.85 -13.76 -2.29
C LYS A 255 -16.27 -12.33 -2.65
N PRO A 256 -17.55 -12.09 -3.01
CA PRO A 256 -18.05 -10.76 -3.35
C PRO A 256 -17.81 -9.70 -2.26
N ASP A 257 -17.84 -10.06 -0.97
CA ASP A 257 -17.59 -9.16 0.16
C ASP A 257 -16.14 -8.67 0.26
N LYS A 258 -15.21 -9.36 -0.42
CA LYS A 258 -13.78 -9.03 -0.44
C LYS A 258 -13.40 -8.14 -1.63
N LEU A 259 -14.31 -7.90 -2.57
CA LEU A 259 -14.04 -7.03 -3.71
C LEU A 259 -13.82 -5.59 -3.25
N THR A 260 -12.77 -4.98 -3.80
CA THR A 260 -12.41 -3.57 -3.56
C THR A 260 -12.45 -2.81 -4.90
N PRO A 261 -12.49 -1.47 -4.90
CA PRO A 261 -12.46 -0.69 -6.14
C PRO A 261 -11.11 -0.77 -6.87
N VAL A 262 -10.03 -1.16 -6.19
CA VAL A 262 -8.65 -1.18 -6.70
C VAL A 262 -8.48 -1.91 -8.04
N PRO A 263 -8.88 -3.19 -8.20
CA PRO A 263 -8.70 -3.92 -9.46
C PRO A 263 -9.51 -3.30 -10.62
N PHE A 264 -10.72 -2.79 -10.36
CA PHE A 264 -11.55 -2.12 -11.36
C PHE A 264 -10.91 -0.80 -11.82
N ASN A 265 -10.41 -0.01 -10.86
CA ASN A 265 -9.69 1.23 -11.14
C ASN A 265 -8.43 0.96 -11.98
N ALA A 266 -7.72 -0.13 -11.71
CA ALA A 266 -6.55 -0.53 -12.49
C ALA A 266 -6.91 -0.87 -13.96
N VAL A 267 -8.02 -1.57 -14.22
CA VAL A 267 -8.51 -1.83 -15.59
C VAL A 267 -8.89 -0.53 -16.31
N ILE A 268 -9.62 0.37 -15.65
CA ILE A 268 -9.98 1.68 -16.21
C ILE A 268 -8.72 2.50 -16.51
N ASN A 269 -7.74 2.46 -15.62
CA ASN A 269 -6.46 3.14 -15.81
C ASN A 269 -5.66 2.53 -16.98
N ALA A 270 -5.65 1.20 -17.13
CA ALA A 270 -5.05 0.53 -18.29
C ALA A 270 -5.69 1.02 -19.60
N ALA A 271 -7.02 1.08 -19.65
CA ALA A 271 -7.76 1.65 -20.78
C ALA A 271 -7.41 3.11 -21.05
N ALA A 272 -7.33 3.96 -20.01
CA ALA A 272 -6.99 5.37 -20.15
C ALA A 272 -5.60 5.60 -20.80
N PHE A 273 -4.66 4.67 -20.59
CA PHE A 273 -3.31 4.74 -21.15
C PHE A 273 -3.12 3.88 -22.42
N SER A 274 -4.14 3.15 -22.87
CA SER A 274 -4.12 2.45 -24.17
C SER A 274 -4.22 3.41 -25.36
N ALA A 275 -4.55 4.68 -25.14
CA ALA A 275 -4.71 5.68 -26.20
C ALA A 275 -3.40 6.22 -26.80
N VAL A 276 -2.26 6.00 -26.12
CA VAL A 276 -1.01 6.68 -26.46
C VAL A 276 -0.32 5.94 -27.62
N GLY A 277 -0.42 6.49 -28.83
CA GLY A 277 0.30 5.98 -30.02
C GLY A 277 -0.36 4.80 -30.72
N THR A 278 -1.65 4.55 -30.48
CA THR A 278 -2.42 3.41 -31.00
C THR A 278 -3.46 3.85 -32.05
N CYS A 279 -4.00 2.88 -32.80
CA CYS A 279 -5.02 3.15 -33.82
C CYS A 279 -6.37 3.52 -33.20
N ASP A 280 -7.25 4.14 -33.99
CA ASP A 280 -8.58 4.56 -33.50
C ASP A 280 -9.46 3.39 -33.04
N GLU A 281 -9.23 2.18 -33.57
CA GLU A 281 -9.93 0.97 -33.11
C GLU A 281 -9.56 0.62 -31.67
N GLU A 282 -8.27 0.56 -31.35
CA GLU A 282 -7.80 0.26 -29.99
C GLU A 282 -8.27 1.31 -28.98
N ARG A 283 -8.34 2.58 -29.40
CA ARG A 283 -8.93 3.66 -28.58
C ARG A 283 -10.41 3.42 -28.30
N ARG A 284 -11.18 2.99 -29.31
CA ARG A 284 -12.61 2.68 -29.16
C ARG A 284 -12.82 1.48 -28.25
N GLU A 285 -12.04 0.42 -28.42
CA GLU A 285 -12.10 -0.77 -27.58
C GLU A 285 -11.76 -0.44 -26.12
N ALA A 286 -10.68 0.32 -25.89
CA ALA A 286 -10.30 0.77 -24.55
C ALA A 286 -11.41 1.60 -23.89
N LEU A 287 -12.07 2.50 -24.64
CA LEU A 287 -13.19 3.28 -24.14
C LEU A 287 -14.36 2.37 -23.75
N GLN A 288 -14.71 1.38 -24.58
CA GLN A 288 -15.76 0.41 -24.27
C GLN A 288 -15.44 -0.39 -23.01
N VAL A 289 -14.17 -0.76 -22.78
CA VAL A 289 -13.75 -1.42 -21.54
C VAL A 289 -14.04 -0.49 -20.35
N ALA A 290 -13.57 0.75 -20.36
CA ALA A 290 -13.78 1.69 -19.24
C ALA A 290 -15.27 1.92 -18.94
N VAL A 291 -16.08 2.12 -19.98
CA VAL A 291 -17.52 2.35 -19.91
C VAL A 291 -18.28 1.14 -19.37
N LYS A 292 -17.81 -0.09 -19.63
CA LYS A 292 -18.42 -1.31 -19.09
C LYS A 292 -18.01 -1.57 -17.63
N ILE A 293 -16.75 -1.35 -17.28
CA ILE A 293 -16.20 -1.64 -15.95
C ILE A 293 -16.73 -0.68 -14.89
N PHE A 294 -16.86 0.62 -15.19
CA PHE A 294 -17.32 1.61 -14.22
C PHE A 294 -18.72 1.33 -13.62
N PRO A 295 -19.78 1.01 -14.41
CA PRO A 295 -21.07 0.61 -13.86
C PRO A 295 -21.05 -0.78 -13.22
N LEU A 296 -20.24 -1.73 -13.74
CA LEU A 296 -20.10 -3.09 -13.20
C LEU A 296 -19.74 -3.09 -11.70
N MET A 297 -18.93 -2.12 -11.25
CA MET A 297 -18.62 -1.97 -9.82
C MET A 297 -19.89 -1.93 -8.96
N ARG A 298 -20.91 -1.18 -9.39
CA ARG A 298 -22.17 -1.03 -8.65
C ARG A 298 -22.96 -2.33 -8.63
N SER A 299 -23.04 -3.05 -9.75
CA SER A 299 -23.80 -4.30 -9.81
C SER A 299 -23.15 -5.42 -8.98
N LEU A 300 -21.84 -5.35 -8.76
CA LEU A 300 -21.10 -6.24 -7.86
C LEU A 300 -21.07 -5.76 -6.40
N GLY A 301 -21.76 -4.67 -6.07
CA GLY A 301 -21.78 -4.11 -4.71
C GLY A 301 -20.49 -3.39 -4.30
N VAL A 302 -19.59 -3.10 -5.23
CA VAL A 302 -18.35 -2.37 -5.01
C VAL A 302 -18.62 -0.86 -5.11
N GLU A 303 -18.37 -0.17 -4.01
CA GLU A 303 -18.52 1.27 -3.92
C GLU A 303 -17.36 1.98 -4.62
N LYS A 304 -17.70 3.01 -5.40
CA LYS A 304 -16.71 3.84 -6.11
C LYS A 304 -16.04 4.79 -5.14
N ASP A 305 -14.74 4.98 -5.30
CA ASP A 305 -13.95 5.94 -4.55
C ASP A 305 -13.48 7.10 -5.44
N THR A 306 -12.76 8.05 -4.84
CA THR A 306 -12.15 9.18 -5.56
C THR A 306 -11.27 8.72 -6.72
N ILE A 307 -10.54 7.61 -6.54
CA ILE A 307 -9.67 7.05 -7.59
C ILE A 307 -10.52 6.51 -8.75
N SER A 308 -11.66 5.87 -8.49
CA SER A 308 -12.59 5.42 -9.52
C SER A 308 -13.05 6.57 -10.42
N TYR A 309 -13.55 7.65 -9.83
CA TYR A 309 -13.98 8.83 -10.60
C TYR A 309 -12.81 9.48 -11.34
N GLY A 310 -11.67 9.65 -10.68
CA GLY A 310 -10.47 10.24 -11.27
C GLY A 310 -9.95 9.43 -12.46
N THR A 311 -9.87 8.11 -12.35
CA THR A 311 -9.44 7.23 -13.45
C THR A 311 -10.44 7.21 -14.60
N MET A 312 -11.74 7.28 -14.33
CA MET A 312 -12.76 7.35 -15.39
C MET A 312 -12.72 8.69 -16.13
N LEU A 313 -12.56 9.80 -15.41
CA LEU A 313 -12.35 11.13 -16.01
C LEU A 313 -11.07 11.16 -16.86
N LYS A 314 -9.98 10.56 -16.36
CA LYS A 314 -8.74 10.39 -17.13
C LYS A 314 -8.95 9.58 -18.41
N ALA A 315 -9.71 8.48 -18.33
CA ALA A 315 -10.07 7.67 -19.50
C ALA A 315 -10.83 8.51 -20.54
N ILE A 316 -11.83 9.29 -20.11
CA ILE A 316 -12.57 10.21 -20.98
C ILE A 316 -11.63 11.26 -21.57
N ALA A 317 -10.74 11.84 -20.76
CA ALA A 317 -9.81 12.88 -21.19
C ALA A 317 -8.88 12.43 -22.34
N ASN A 318 -8.48 11.15 -22.33
CA ASN A 318 -7.53 10.59 -23.28
C ASN A 318 -8.21 9.91 -24.48
N LEU A 319 -9.36 9.26 -24.27
CA LEU A 319 -10.01 8.41 -25.27
C LEU A 319 -11.10 9.15 -26.05
N VAL A 320 -11.75 10.15 -25.46
CA VAL A 320 -12.85 10.87 -26.11
C VAL A 320 -12.33 12.21 -26.68
N PRO A 321 -12.52 12.46 -28.00
CA PRO A 321 -12.18 13.74 -28.60
C PRO A 321 -12.86 14.93 -27.90
N ALA A 322 -12.25 16.11 -27.99
CA ALA A 322 -12.85 17.33 -27.46
C ALA A 322 -14.17 17.63 -28.18
N GLY A 323 -15.22 17.92 -27.41
CA GLY A 323 -16.55 18.22 -27.92
C GLY A 323 -17.64 18.00 -26.86
N ASP A 324 -18.88 18.30 -27.24
CA ASP A 324 -20.02 18.33 -26.31
C ASP A 324 -20.25 17.01 -25.58
N LYS A 325 -20.03 15.87 -26.25
CA LYS A 325 -20.15 14.53 -25.63
C LYS A 325 -19.18 14.38 -24.45
N ARG A 326 -17.90 14.68 -24.66
CA ARG A 326 -16.85 14.62 -23.61
C ARG A 326 -17.21 15.53 -22.44
N TYR A 327 -17.64 16.75 -22.72
CA TYR A 327 -17.96 17.74 -21.69
C TYR A 327 -19.14 17.31 -20.85
N THR A 328 -20.22 16.85 -21.50
CA THR A 328 -21.43 16.38 -20.83
C THR A 328 -21.15 15.18 -19.92
N MET A 329 -20.44 14.16 -20.44
CA MET A 329 -20.07 12.98 -19.65
C MET A 329 -19.22 13.35 -18.42
N SER A 330 -18.25 14.26 -18.61
CA SER A 330 -17.31 14.65 -17.55
C SER A 330 -18.00 15.46 -16.45
N LEU A 331 -18.89 16.38 -16.82
CA LEU A 331 -19.68 17.15 -15.86
C LEU A 331 -20.67 16.26 -15.08
N GLN A 332 -21.28 15.26 -15.74
CA GLN A 332 -22.15 14.30 -15.05
C GLN A 332 -21.38 13.45 -14.03
N LEU A 333 -20.21 12.93 -14.39
CA LEU A 333 -19.34 12.18 -13.47
C LEU A 333 -18.87 13.07 -12.30
N PHE A 334 -18.53 14.32 -12.59
CA PHE A 334 -18.12 15.27 -11.56
C PHE A 334 -19.27 15.57 -10.59
N ALA A 335 -20.49 15.79 -11.09
CA ALA A 335 -21.67 16.00 -10.26
C ALA A 335 -21.96 14.79 -9.34
N ASP A 336 -21.91 13.56 -9.86
CA ASP A 336 -22.07 12.34 -9.04
C ASP A 336 -20.95 12.20 -7.98
N CYS A 337 -19.73 12.63 -8.31
CA CYS A 337 -18.62 12.66 -7.36
C CYS A 337 -18.83 13.72 -6.25
N CYS A 338 -19.32 14.92 -6.61
CA CYS A 338 -19.69 16.00 -5.69
C CYS A 338 -20.78 15.55 -4.71
N ASP A 339 -21.82 14.88 -5.21
CA ASP A 339 -22.94 14.38 -4.39
C ASP A 339 -22.48 13.34 -3.36
N LYS A 340 -21.45 12.55 -3.69
CA LYS A 340 -20.85 11.56 -2.78
C LYS A 340 -19.82 12.16 -1.83
N GLY A 341 -19.38 13.40 -2.05
CA GLY A 341 -18.34 14.04 -1.27
C GLY A 341 -16.96 13.42 -1.49
N LEU A 342 -16.67 12.96 -2.71
CA LEU A 342 -15.45 12.24 -3.08
C LEU A 342 -14.47 13.09 -3.93
N VAL A 343 -14.68 14.41 -4.01
CA VAL A 343 -13.84 15.29 -4.80
C VAL A 343 -12.51 15.55 -4.07
N GLU A 344 -11.45 14.96 -4.58
CA GLU A 344 -10.06 15.29 -4.21
C GLU A 344 -9.27 15.79 -5.43
N ASP A 345 -7.97 16.01 -5.27
CA ASP A 345 -7.10 16.63 -6.27
C ASP A 345 -7.15 15.90 -7.61
N LEU A 346 -7.16 14.56 -7.61
CA LEU A 346 -7.21 13.78 -8.85
C LEU A 346 -8.48 14.08 -9.67
N VAL A 347 -9.65 14.04 -9.02
CA VAL A 347 -10.93 14.30 -9.68
C VAL A 347 -10.99 15.74 -10.20
N TRP A 348 -10.56 16.69 -9.36
CA TRP A 348 -10.55 18.11 -9.69
C TRP A 348 -9.63 18.44 -10.87
N ASN A 349 -8.44 17.87 -10.90
CA ASN A 349 -7.48 18.09 -11.99
C ASN A 349 -7.97 17.45 -13.30
N GLU A 350 -8.51 16.22 -13.24
CA GLU A 350 -8.94 15.53 -14.45
C GLU A 350 -10.21 16.12 -15.07
N VAL A 351 -11.17 16.62 -14.27
CA VAL A 351 -12.37 17.29 -14.82
C VAL A 351 -12.00 18.58 -15.56
N GLN A 352 -11.02 19.35 -15.06
CA GLN A 352 -10.54 20.55 -15.75
C GLN A 352 -9.83 20.23 -17.07
N ARG A 353 -9.15 19.09 -17.16
CA ARG A 353 -8.60 18.60 -18.44
C ARG A 353 -9.69 18.18 -19.41
N CYS A 354 -10.85 17.78 -18.90
CA CYS A 354 -11.96 17.32 -19.73
C CYS A 354 -12.81 18.45 -20.29
N VAL A 355 -13.05 19.52 -19.52
CA VAL A 355 -14.09 20.53 -19.76
C VAL A 355 -13.44 21.93 -19.89
N PRO A 356 -13.86 22.77 -20.86
CA PRO A 356 -13.36 24.14 -20.98
C PRO A 356 -13.67 24.98 -19.73
N ASP A 357 -12.76 25.89 -19.38
CA ASP A 357 -12.84 26.69 -18.14
C ASP A 357 -14.17 27.43 -17.98
N ARG A 358 -14.72 27.96 -19.09
CA ARG A 358 -16.00 28.69 -19.08
C ARG A 358 -17.15 27.78 -18.63
N MET A 359 -17.28 26.62 -19.26
CA MET A 359 -18.34 25.66 -18.91
C MET A 359 -18.17 25.12 -17.50
N MET A 360 -16.92 24.89 -17.08
CA MET A 360 -16.64 24.45 -15.72
C MET A 360 -16.97 25.55 -14.69
N SER A 361 -16.68 26.82 -15.01
CA SER A 361 -17.02 27.97 -14.15
C SER A 361 -18.52 28.15 -14.04
N ASP A 362 -19.26 28.00 -15.14
CA ASP A 362 -20.72 28.03 -15.17
C ASP A 362 -21.33 26.87 -14.37
N HIS A 363 -20.72 25.69 -14.43
CA HIS A 363 -21.19 24.51 -13.70
C HIS A 363 -20.94 24.60 -12.18
N VAL A 364 -19.76 25.08 -11.76
CA VAL A 364 -19.39 25.21 -10.35
C VAL A 364 -20.04 26.44 -9.70
N GLY A 365 -20.21 27.53 -10.45
CA GLY A 365 -20.87 28.75 -9.97
C GLY A 365 -20.04 29.56 -8.94
N MET A 366 -18.72 29.34 -8.88
CA MET A 366 -17.82 29.97 -7.88
C MET A 366 -16.78 30.90 -8.51
N GLY A 367 -17.05 31.43 -9.71
CA GLY A 367 -16.13 32.28 -10.45
C GLY A 367 -15.14 31.50 -11.33
N PRO A 368 -14.05 32.15 -11.81
CA PRO A 368 -13.13 31.55 -12.76
C PRO A 368 -12.41 30.32 -12.19
N VAL A 369 -12.56 29.17 -12.86
CA VAL A 369 -11.98 27.89 -12.39
C VAL A 369 -10.45 27.92 -12.27
N LYS A 370 -9.76 28.69 -13.13
CA LYS A 370 -8.30 28.88 -13.05
C LYS A 370 -7.82 29.49 -11.74
N SER A 371 -8.68 30.25 -11.06
CA SER A 371 -8.37 30.82 -9.74
C SER A 371 -8.74 29.91 -8.57
N LEU A 372 -9.50 28.84 -8.81
CA LEU A 372 -9.99 27.95 -7.77
C LEU A 372 -8.99 26.81 -7.50
N ARG A 373 -8.55 26.71 -6.25
CA ARG A 373 -7.83 25.53 -5.74
C ARG A 373 -8.83 24.57 -5.13
N LEU A 374 -8.44 23.30 -4.97
CA LEU A 374 -9.29 22.28 -4.36
C LEU A 374 -9.89 22.77 -3.03
N ARG A 375 -9.10 23.44 -2.18
CA ARG A 375 -9.52 24.01 -0.88
C ARG A 375 -10.67 25.01 -0.96
N ASP A 376 -10.84 25.68 -2.11
CA ASP A 376 -11.83 26.73 -2.32
C ASP A 376 -13.22 26.15 -2.67
N LEU A 377 -13.30 24.87 -3.01
CA LEU A 377 -14.57 24.17 -3.28
C LEU A 377 -15.46 24.05 -2.00
N PRO A 378 -16.74 23.67 -2.13
CA PRO A 378 -17.58 23.38 -0.97
C PRO A 378 -17.04 22.19 -0.16
N ARG A 379 -16.98 22.36 1.18
CA ARG A 379 -16.51 21.29 2.09
C ARG A 379 -17.29 19.99 1.93
N GLN A 380 -18.58 20.07 1.61
CA GLN A 380 -19.45 18.92 1.40
C GLN A 380 -19.08 18.06 0.18
N TRP A 381 -18.42 18.64 -0.83
CA TRP A 381 -17.92 17.89 -2.00
C TRP A 381 -16.59 17.18 -1.70
N ARG A 382 -15.85 17.63 -0.68
CA ARG A 382 -14.55 17.08 -0.29
C ARG A 382 -14.57 16.20 0.96
N ARG A 383 -15.65 16.27 1.74
CA ARG A 383 -15.79 15.52 2.99
C ARG A 383 -16.65 14.30 2.70
N ASN A 384 -16.00 13.15 2.59
CA ASN A 384 -16.67 11.86 2.40
C ASN A 384 -17.89 11.76 3.34
N GLN A 385 -19.08 11.88 2.74
CA GLN A 385 -20.35 12.07 3.45
C GLN A 385 -20.72 10.88 4.35
N ARG A 386 -19.98 9.76 4.24
CA ARG A 386 -20.14 8.57 5.08
C ARG A 386 -19.47 8.66 6.46
N SER A 387 -18.45 9.51 6.65
CA SER A 387 -17.86 9.73 7.98
C SER A 387 -18.86 10.27 9.02
N ASN A 388 -19.93 10.92 8.56
CA ASN A 388 -20.99 11.46 9.42
C ASN A 388 -22.11 10.45 9.75
N ARG A 389 -22.38 9.44 8.91
CA ARG A 389 -23.42 8.43 9.21
C ARG A 389 -22.96 7.43 10.28
N SER A 390 -21.67 7.09 10.32
CA SER A 390 -21.10 6.25 11.40
C SER A 390 -20.97 7.02 12.72
N ARG A 391 -20.62 8.31 12.70
CA ARG A 391 -20.60 9.18 13.90
C ARG A 391 -22.00 9.38 14.52
N ARG A 392 -23.03 9.58 13.71
CA ARG A 392 -24.43 9.74 14.20
C ARG A 392 -25.01 8.49 14.87
N ARG A 393 -24.51 7.29 14.55
CA ARG A 393 -24.90 6.05 15.26
C ARG A 393 -24.21 5.90 16.62
N ARG A 394 -23.03 6.49 16.81
CA ARG A 394 -22.26 6.41 18.06
C ARG A 394 -22.71 7.41 19.14
N THR A 395 -23.39 8.50 18.77
CA THR A 395 -23.81 9.55 19.73
C THR A 395 -25.24 9.40 20.26
N LYS A 396 -25.99 8.36 19.87
CA LYS A 396 -27.36 8.12 20.36
C LYS A 396 -27.46 7.22 21.62
N GLY A 397 -26.36 6.96 22.32
CA GLY A 397 -26.31 5.95 23.38
C GLY A 397 -25.57 6.32 24.67
N ALA A 398 -25.42 7.61 25.01
CA ALA A 398 -24.82 8.00 26.29
C ALA A 398 -25.79 8.91 27.08
N PRO A 399 -26.09 8.63 28.36
CA PRO A 399 -26.96 9.46 29.18
C PRO A 399 -26.24 10.75 29.60
N GLU A 400 -26.94 11.88 29.47
CA GLU A 400 -26.48 13.21 29.87
C GLU A 400 -26.34 13.32 31.40
N TYR A 401 -25.13 13.62 31.88
CA TYR A 401 -24.93 14.15 33.23
C TYR A 401 -24.78 15.67 33.16
N SER A 402 -25.71 16.35 33.84
CA SER A 402 -25.71 17.79 34.03
C SER A 402 -24.52 18.26 34.87
N LYS A 403 -23.76 19.24 34.36
CA LYS A 403 -23.03 20.19 35.21
C LYS A 403 -23.24 21.61 34.69
N GLN A 404 -23.91 22.40 35.51
CA GLN A 404 -23.86 23.85 35.49
C GLN A 404 -22.41 24.29 35.76
N ASN A 405 -21.84 25.16 34.92
CA ASN A 405 -21.26 26.39 35.43
C ASN A 405 -21.09 27.45 34.34
N SER A 406 -21.34 28.69 34.77
CA SER A 406 -21.36 29.97 34.07
C SER A 406 -20.01 30.44 33.54
N GLY A 407 -20.01 31.20 32.43
CA GLY A 407 -18.86 32.01 32.02
C GLY A 407 -18.96 32.63 30.63
N SER A 408 -19.61 33.80 30.55
CA SER A 408 -19.55 34.88 29.54
C SER A 408 -19.11 34.60 28.08
N LYS A 409 -20.13 34.78 27.21
CA LYS A 409 -20.15 35.50 25.93
C LYS A 409 -18.81 36.03 25.38
N ASN A 410 -18.49 35.62 24.15
CA ASN A 410 -18.22 36.61 23.11
C ASN A 410 -18.76 36.15 21.76
N ASN A 411 -19.59 37.00 21.17
CA ASN A 411 -20.25 36.81 19.89
C ASN A 411 -19.25 37.03 18.76
N ASN A 412 -19.22 36.11 17.79
CA ASN A 412 -19.18 36.51 16.38
C ASN A 412 -19.82 35.41 15.52
N SER A 413 -21.14 35.55 15.35
CA SER A 413 -21.92 34.98 14.28
C SER A 413 -21.49 35.60 12.95
N ASN A 414 -21.12 34.78 11.98
CA ASN A 414 -21.55 34.86 10.59
C ASN A 414 -20.79 33.81 9.77
N ASN A 415 -21.44 32.66 9.57
CA ASN A 415 -21.29 31.86 8.38
C ASN A 415 -22.62 31.11 8.24
N GLU A 416 -23.55 31.76 7.55
CA GLU A 416 -24.76 31.09 7.06
C GLU A 416 -24.32 29.94 6.15
N ASP A 417 -24.64 28.72 6.58
CA ASP A 417 -24.61 27.52 5.76
C ASP A 417 -25.61 27.69 4.59
N SER A 418 -25.16 28.37 3.55
CA SER A 418 -25.85 28.40 2.26
C SER A 418 -25.72 27.00 1.66
N GLN A 419 -26.80 26.22 1.72
CA GLN A 419 -26.90 24.99 0.94
C GLN A 419 -26.65 25.33 -0.53
N PRO A 420 -25.71 24.68 -1.24
CA PRO A 420 -25.54 24.97 -2.65
C PRO A 420 -26.78 24.53 -3.41
N GLN A 421 -27.22 25.41 -4.29
CA GLN A 421 -28.31 25.16 -5.23
C GLN A 421 -28.06 23.83 -5.96
N PRO A 422 -29.06 22.94 -6.09
CA PRO A 422 -28.91 21.71 -6.87
C PRO A 422 -28.52 22.07 -8.30
N PHE A 423 -27.50 21.39 -8.85
CA PHE A 423 -27.06 21.59 -10.22
C PHE A 423 -28.25 21.55 -11.19
N ARG A 424 -28.31 22.47 -12.17
CA ARG A 424 -29.32 22.42 -13.23
C ARG A 424 -29.24 21.06 -13.93
N ARG A 425 -30.20 20.18 -13.64
CA ARG A 425 -30.33 18.85 -14.26
C ARG A 425 -30.71 19.03 -15.73
N ASN A 426 -29.74 19.23 -16.60
CA ASN A 426 -29.94 19.10 -18.05
C ASN A 426 -29.49 17.70 -18.50
N VAL A 427 -30.43 17.03 -19.17
CA VAL A 427 -30.38 15.70 -19.82
C VAL A 427 -29.59 14.65 -19.04
N VAL A 428 -30.32 13.86 -18.24
CA VAL A 428 -29.82 12.62 -17.65
C VAL A 428 -29.55 11.63 -18.78
N ILE A 429 -28.28 11.38 -19.09
CA ILE A 429 -27.90 10.19 -19.87
C ILE A 429 -28.18 9.00 -18.96
N SER A 430 -29.29 8.31 -19.23
CA SER A 430 -29.79 7.19 -18.43
C SER A 430 -28.78 6.04 -18.41
N GLU A 431 -28.84 5.16 -17.41
CA GLU A 431 -28.02 3.94 -17.32
C GLU A 431 -28.12 3.07 -18.60
N ALA A 432 -29.24 3.14 -19.32
CA ALA A 432 -29.44 2.49 -20.62
C ALA A 432 -28.61 3.12 -21.77
N SER A 433 -28.38 4.43 -21.72
CA SER A 433 -27.53 5.14 -22.68
C SER A 433 -26.05 4.77 -22.53
N TRP A 434 -25.61 4.39 -21.33
CA TRP A 434 -24.26 3.87 -21.07
C TRP A 434 -24.05 2.44 -21.58
N GLN A 435 -25.09 1.60 -21.53
CA GLN A 435 -25.00 0.19 -21.92
C GLN A 435 -25.07 -0.04 -23.44
N SER A 436 -25.79 0.81 -24.17
CA SER A 436 -26.08 0.55 -25.59
C SER A 436 -24.96 0.95 -26.56
N GLY A 437 -24.03 1.82 -26.15
CA GLY A 437 -23.00 2.39 -27.03
C GLY A 437 -23.53 3.15 -28.25
N ARG A 438 -24.85 3.28 -28.42
CA ARG A 438 -25.47 3.85 -29.64
C ARG A 438 -25.27 5.37 -29.76
N ASP A 439 -25.00 6.04 -28.63
CA ASP A 439 -24.76 7.48 -28.58
C ASP A 439 -23.27 7.85 -28.36
N MET A 440 -22.35 6.86 -28.33
CA MET A 440 -20.90 7.10 -28.23
C MET A 440 -20.26 7.31 -29.59
#